data_AF-A0A956X7G0-F1
#
_entry.id   AF-A0A956X7G0-F1
#
_cell.length_a   1.000
_cell.length_b   1.000
_cell.length_c   1.000
_cell.angle_alpha   90.00
_cell.angle_beta   90.00
_cell.angle_gamma   90.00
#
_symmetry.space_group_name_H-M   'P 1'
#
loop_
_entity.id
_entity.type
_entity.pdbx_description
1 polymer ?
#
loop_
_entity_poly.entity_id
_entity_poly.type
_entity_poly.pdbx_seq_one_letter_code
_entity_poly.pdbx_strand_id
1 'polypeptide(L)'
;MMPELEPEEIEQERPQTRPLMSWVTANRWLAVFIGIVVLGVIALCVIAVLMLLSFFQGNSLLGGGAEPTPFPTAVGSVLTNQEPLVVGVSPSETISVTLDMPATLTLRGQSFTVQPQVIGADGVWTPDIEEGSAAWVFGTIVNYVFGLPDTADMRTLLEQLDVGDEIEMVTQSGMTYTFSFNSREEVAPNNRDIYTQQVPGTTIVLVGNRNENRLVVNGRYVVSDTAGNIQANTVELGEPVQLGDLQVTVTGSAYDPSRSEAPAGFAYFRIDYQVQNVGLTAVDTSDLRLMLTDDLGNQYALSPVASQLGNFPMLSGFLNAGQSVQATAGYQIPTGLNSQTVQWVVVDTGSGAQIQVVIPYAGGSNALANTSISLVDAVISADQISLILQGQITNLGEQPVVVTESDLSLRTTDGSQFLLLATNPAFPWTVPPGQTLQFYVTYQRPPADTFIFTVLNQPFQLTLVR
;
A
#
# COMPACT_ATOMS: atom_id res chain seq x y z
N MET A 1 -2.03 -125.62 -0.88
CA MET A 1 -0.80 -125.86 -0.11
C MET A 1 0.17 -124.75 -0.45
N MET A 2 0.65 -124.05 0.58
CA MET A 2 1.86 -123.20 0.59
C MET A 2 3.09 -123.96 0.04
N PRO A 3 4.27 -123.33 -0.19
CA PRO A 3 4.66 -121.93 0.09
C PRO A 3 5.35 -121.22 -1.08
N GLU A 4 5.40 -119.88 -1.05
CA GLU A 4 6.36 -119.07 -1.81
C GLU A 4 6.94 -118.04 -0.84
N LEU A 5 8.27 -117.97 -0.79
CA LEU A 5 9.09 -117.18 0.14
C LEU A 5 9.41 -115.79 -0.45
N GLU A 6 9.55 -114.81 0.46
CA GLU A 6 10.13 -113.45 0.36
C GLU A 6 11.57 -113.41 -0.25
N PRO A 7 12.27 -112.25 -0.48
CA PRO A 7 12.09 -110.87 0.06
C PRO A 7 12.44 -109.67 -0.88
N GLU A 8 12.18 -108.43 -0.43
CA GLU A 8 13.21 -107.39 -0.13
C GLU A 8 12.56 -106.06 0.29
N GLU A 9 13.00 -105.55 1.44
CA GLU A 9 12.51 -104.38 2.16
C GLU A 9 13.54 -103.24 1.98
N ILE A 10 13.10 -102.06 1.52
CA ILE A 10 13.95 -100.87 1.40
C ILE A 10 13.59 -99.90 2.54
N GLU A 11 14.58 -99.71 3.41
CA GLU A 11 14.62 -98.79 4.55
C GLU A 11 14.85 -97.34 4.06
N GLN A 12 13.98 -96.40 4.46
CA GLN A 12 14.14 -94.96 4.18
C GLN A 12 14.04 -94.16 5.49
N GLU A 13 15.19 -93.68 5.97
CA GLU A 13 15.37 -92.91 7.21
C GLU A 13 14.72 -91.52 7.15
N ARG A 14 14.12 -91.09 8.27
CA ARG A 14 13.72 -89.69 8.54
C ARG A 14 14.83 -88.96 9.30
N PRO A 15 15.21 -87.72 8.92
CA PRO A 15 16.02 -86.88 9.79
C PRO A 15 15.17 -86.15 10.84
N GLN A 16 15.68 -86.18 12.07
CA GLN A 16 15.12 -85.65 13.31
C GLN A 16 15.16 -84.10 13.34
N THR A 17 14.03 -83.48 13.71
CA THR A 17 13.92 -82.05 14.01
C THR A 17 14.56 -81.72 15.36
N ARG A 18 15.61 -80.89 15.37
CA ARG A 18 16.17 -80.28 16.60
C ARG A 18 15.39 -79.01 16.98
N PRO A 19 15.24 -78.70 18.28
CA PRO A 19 14.44 -77.57 18.74
C PRO A 19 15.17 -76.22 18.56
N LEU A 20 14.47 -75.24 17.98
CA LEU A 20 14.93 -73.90 17.60
C LEU A 20 15.51 -73.04 18.74
N MET A 21 15.27 -73.39 20.01
CA MET A 21 15.61 -72.54 21.15
C MET A 21 17.10 -72.52 21.51
N SER A 22 17.92 -73.46 21.02
CA SER A 22 19.36 -73.48 21.34
C SER A 22 20.25 -72.70 20.36
N TRP A 23 19.70 -72.22 19.23
CA TRP A 23 20.47 -71.47 18.23
C TRP A 23 20.54 -69.96 18.53
N VAL A 24 19.56 -69.41 19.25
CA VAL A 24 19.42 -67.96 19.48
C VAL A 24 20.42 -67.41 20.51
N THR A 25 20.99 -68.25 21.38
CA THR A 25 21.94 -67.79 22.42
C THR A 25 23.40 -67.70 21.96
N ALA A 26 23.74 -68.17 20.76
CA ALA A 26 25.11 -68.18 20.25
C ALA A 26 25.53 -66.87 19.55
N ASN A 27 24.58 -66.03 19.08
CA ASN A 27 24.87 -64.83 18.30
C ASN A 27 24.25 -63.56 18.93
N ARG A 28 25.04 -62.85 19.76
CA ARG A 28 24.62 -61.58 20.39
C ARG A 28 24.16 -60.52 19.37
N TRP A 29 24.71 -60.54 18.16
CA TRP A 29 24.32 -59.64 17.07
C TRP A 29 22.93 -59.93 16.49
N LEU A 30 22.50 -61.20 16.48
CA LEU A 30 21.16 -61.57 16.00
C LEU A 30 20.09 -61.09 16.99
N ALA A 31 20.37 -61.14 18.29
CA ALA A 31 19.47 -60.62 19.32
C ALA A 31 19.27 -59.10 19.22
N VAL A 32 20.31 -58.35 18.85
CA VAL A 32 20.22 -56.90 18.60
C VAL A 32 19.37 -56.60 17.37
N PHE A 33 19.57 -57.33 16.26
CA PHE A 33 18.75 -57.17 15.05
C PHE A 33 17.27 -57.48 15.30
N ILE A 34 16.97 -58.56 16.03
CA ILE A 34 15.60 -58.89 16.41
C ILE A 34 15.00 -57.79 17.30
N GLY A 35 15.79 -57.22 18.22
CA GLY A 35 15.35 -56.09 19.04
C GLY A 35 14.96 -54.86 18.21
N ILE A 36 15.78 -54.49 17.21
CA ILE A 36 15.51 -53.33 16.33
C ILE A 36 14.24 -53.57 15.50
N VAL A 37 14.06 -54.76 14.95
CA VAL A 37 12.87 -55.11 14.14
C VAL A 37 11.60 -55.06 15.00
N VAL A 38 11.64 -55.61 16.21
CA VAL A 38 10.50 -55.58 17.14
C VAL A 38 10.15 -54.13 17.52
N LEU A 39 11.14 -53.29 17.76
CA LEU A 39 10.93 -51.88 18.13
C LEU A 39 10.34 -51.07 16.96
N GLY A 40 10.76 -51.36 15.72
CA GLY A 40 10.17 -50.78 14.50
C GLY A 40 8.70 -51.16 14.31
N VAL A 41 8.34 -52.44 14.55
CA VAL A 41 6.95 -52.90 14.45
C VAL A 41 6.07 -52.25 15.53
N ILE A 42 6.58 -52.08 16.75
CA ILE A 42 5.84 -51.40 17.83
C ILE A 42 5.57 -49.93 17.46
N ALA A 43 6.57 -49.22 16.94
CA ALA A 43 6.40 -47.82 16.52
C ALA A 43 5.32 -47.67 15.43
N LEU A 44 5.30 -48.60 14.47
CA LEU A 44 4.31 -48.61 13.38
C LEU A 44 2.89 -48.89 13.91
N CYS A 45 2.74 -49.81 14.87
CA CYS A 45 1.47 -50.04 15.55
C CYS A 45 0.98 -48.81 16.33
N VAL A 46 1.87 -48.08 17.02
CA VAL A 46 1.51 -46.85 17.75
C VAL A 46 1.01 -45.78 16.77
N ILE A 47 1.67 -45.59 15.62
CA ILE A 47 1.23 -44.63 14.59
C ILE A 47 -0.14 -45.02 14.03
N ALA A 48 -0.38 -46.31 13.76
CA ALA A 48 -1.67 -46.79 13.29
C ALA A 48 -2.80 -46.56 14.31
N VAL A 49 -2.53 -46.75 15.61
CA VAL A 49 -3.49 -46.47 16.69
C VAL A 49 -3.75 -44.97 16.83
N LEU A 50 -2.73 -44.12 16.69
CA LEU A 50 -2.89 -42.66 16.72
C LEU A 50 -3.72 -42.15 15.52
N MET A 51 -3.51 -42.70 14.32
CA MET A 51 -4.35 -42.40 13.16
C MET A 51 -5.79 -42.87 13.34
N LEU A 52 -6.00 -44.05 13.94
CA LEU A 52 -7.33 -44.57 14.24
C LEU A 52 -8.05 -43.73 15.30
N LEU A 53 -7.33 -43.28 16.34
CA LEU A 53 -7.85 -42.38 17.37
C LEU A 53 -8.21 -41.00 16.80
N SER A 54 -7.40 -40.47 15.88
CA SER A 54 -7.74 -39.26 15.12
C SER A 54 -9.00 -39.44 14.26
N PHE A 55 -9.24 -40.65 13.75
CA PHE A 55 -10.43 -40.97 12.96
C PHE A 55 -11.69 -41.15 13.83
N PHE A 56 -11.54 -41.69 15.05
CA PHE A 56 -12.62 -41.77 16.05
C PHE A 56 -12.91 -40.43 16.74
N GLN A 57 -11.98 -39.47 16.70
CA GLN A 57 -12.20 -38.07 17.06
C GLN A 57 -12.77 -37.24 15.89
N GLY A 58 -13.46 -37.90 14.95
CA GLY A 58 -14.17 -37.25 13.85
C GLY A 58 -15.20 -36.24 14.35
N ASN A 59 -14.82 -34.97 14.33
CA ASN A 59 -15.76 -33.86 14.21
C ASN A 59 -16.30 -33.88 12.77
N SER A 60 -17.39 -34.63 12.57
CA SER A 60 -18.02 -34.85 11.28
C SER A 60 -18.67 -33.59 10.72
N LEU A 61 -18.28 -33.26 9.49
CA LEU A 61 -19.11 -32.57 8.52
C LEU A 61 -20.25 -33.50 8.08
N LEU A 62 -21.48 -32.97 8.17
CA LEU A 62 -22.75 -33.47 7.61
C LEU A 62 -23.54 -34.52 8.42
N GLY A 63 -24.70 -34.09 8.96
CA GLY A 63 -25.93 -34.91 8.95
C GLY A 63 -26.67 -35.11 10.27
N GLY A 64 -27.48 -34.13 10.67
CA GLY A 64 -28.90 -34.30 11.06
C GLY A 64 -29.29 -35.07 12.34
N GLY A 65 -29.86 -34.33 13.30
CA GLY A 65 -31.07 -34.75 14.03
C GLY A 65 -30.99 -34.83 15.55
N ALA A 66 -31.41 -33.77 16.25
CA ALA A 66 -32.19 -33.85 17.50
C ALA A 66 -32.84 -32.48 17.82
N GLU A 67 -34.10 -32.55 18.23
CA GLU A 67 -35.02 -31.46 18.61
C GLU A 67 -34.63 -30.68 19.91
N PRO A 68 -35.29 -29.53 20.18
CA PRO A 68 -34.75 -28.43 20.96
C PRO A 68 -35.04 -28.51 22.46
N THR A 69 -34.17 -27.93 23.29
CA THR A 69 -34.52 -27.46 24.64
C THR A 69 -33.58 -26.30 25.05
N PRO A 70 -34.01 -25.39 25.94
CA PRO A 70 -33.99 -23.95 25.68
C PRO A 70 -32.78 -23.22 26.26
N PHE A 71 -32.41 -22.11 25.60
CA PHE A 71 -31.34 -21.20 25.98
C PHE A 71 -31.62 -20.46 27.30
N PRO A 72 -30.63 -20.28 28.17
CA PRO A 72 -30.43 -19.01 28.86
C PRO A 72 -29.60 -18.09 27.95
N THR A 73 -30.20 -16.97 27.57
CA THR A 73 -29.54 -15.83 26.93
C THR A 73 -28.40 -15.31 27.82
N ALA A 74 -27.17 -15.45 27.37
CA ALA A 74 -26.05 -14.60 27.77
C ALA A 74 -25.38 -14.14 26.47
N VAL A 75 -25.55 -12.85 26.18
CA VAL A 75 -25.03 -12.17 24.99
C VAL A 75 -23.54 -11.96 25.22
N GLY A 76 -22.72 -12.66 24.44
CA GLY A 76 -21.30 -12.36 24.24
C GLY A 76 -20.99 -12.68 22.79
N SER A 77 -21.03 -11.65 21.93
CA SER A 77 -20.62 -11.80 20.53
C SER A 77 -19.12 -12.05 20.48
N VAL A 78 -18.73 -13.31 20.29
CA VAL A 78 -17.40 -13.66 19.81
C VAL A 78 -17.37 -13.32 18.32
N LEU A 79 -16.65 -12.26 17.95
CA LEU A 79 -16.36 -11.97 16.55
C LEU A 79 -15.46 -13.10 16.01
N THR A 80 -16.02 -13.96 15.17
CA THR A 80 -15.22 -14.83 14.31
C THR A 80 -14.53 -13.99 13.25
N ASN A 81 -13.20 -14.16 13.10
CA ASN A 81 -12.40 -13.59 12.01
C ASN A 81 -13.16 -13.73 10.68
N GLN A 82 -13.30 -12.63 9.93
CA GLN A 82 -13.95 -12.52 8.60
C GLN A 82 -15.41 -12.01 8.54
N GLU A 83 -15.85 -11.08 9.39
CA GLU A 83 -17.05 -10.30 9.07
C GLU A 83 -16.68 -9.00 8.33
N PRO A 84 -17.00 -8.85 7.02
CA PRO A 84 -16.74 -7.62 6.28
C PRO A 84 -17.63 -6.49 6.82
N LEU A 85 -17.04 -5.33 7.10
CA LEU A 85 -17.82 -4.15 7.44
C LEU A 85 -18.52 -3.65 6.18
N VAL A 86 -19.85 -3.80 6.13
CA VAL A 86 -20.68 -3.28 5.04
C VAL A 86 -20.85 -1.78 5.23
N VAL A 87 -20.05 -0.99 4.52
CA VAL A 87 -20.28 0.45 4.40
C VAL A 87 -21.28 0.67 3.28
N GLY A 88 -22.53 1.02 3.62
CA GLY A 88 -23.56 1.32 2.63
C GLY A 88 -23.30 2.67 1.96
N VAL A 89 -22.90 2.67 0.69
CA VAL A 89 -22.66 3.91 -0.08
C VAL A 89 -23.91 4.36 -0.84
N SER A 90 -24.90 3.48 -1.05
CA SER A 90 -26.24 3.79 -1.56
C SER A 90 -27.10 2.50 -1.55
N PRO A 91 -28.42 2.52 -1.85
CA PRO A 91 -29.30 1.36 -1.75
C PRO A 91 -28.92 0.13 -2.61
N SER A 92 -27.90 0.20 -3.45
CA SER A 92 -27.53 -0.85 -4.40
C SER A 92 -26.05 -1.21 -4.46
N GLU A 93 -25.18 -0.61 -3.64
CA GLU A 93 -23.74 -0.92 -3.65
C GLU A 93 -23.22 -1.12 -2.22
N THR A 94 -22.83 -2.35 -1.91
CA THR A 94 -22.10 -2.73 -0.70
C THR A 94 -20.65 -3.00 -1.07
N ILE A 95 -19.74 -2.18 -0.55
CA ILE A 95 -18.30 -2.45 -0.62
C ILE A 95 -17.94 -3.29 0.61
N SER A 96 -17.46 -4.51 0.39
CA SER A 96 -16.90 -5.35 1.45
C SER A 96 -15.45 -4.92 1.70
N VAL A 97 -15.21 -4.17 2.77
CA VAL A 97 -13.85 -3.81 3.20
C VAL A 97 -13.39 -4.82 4.24
N THR A 98 -12.33 -5.57 3.95
CA THR A 98 -11.58 -6.34 4.95
C THR A 98 -10.82 -5.33 5.81
N LEU A 99 -11.25 -5.12 7.06
CA LEU A 99 -10.50 -4.27 7.98
C LEU A 99 -9.23 -4.99 8.41
N ASP A 100 -8.09 -4.31 8.24
CA ASP A 100 -6.85 -4.75 8.86
C ASP A 100 -6.88 -4.40 10.36
N MET A 101 -6.85 -5.43 11.19
CA MET A 101 -7.12 -5.32 12.62
C MET A 101 -5.81 -5.08 13.37
N PRO A 102 -5.76 -4.23 14.39
CA PRO A 102 -4.59 -4.15 15.26
C PRO A 102 -4.33 -5.51 15.94
N ALA A 103 -3.08 -5.94 15.94
CA ALA A 103 -2.60 -7.16 16.59
C ALA A 103 -1.89 -6.86 17.90
N THR A 104 -1.04 -5.82 17.93
CA THR A 104 -0.31 -5.41 19.14
C THR A 104 -0.33 -3.90 19.33
N LEU A 105 -0.34 -3.48 20.59
CA LEU A 105 -0.15 -2.10 21.02
C LEU A 105 1.06 -2.04 21.95
N THR A 106 1.99 -1.13 21.71
CA THR A 106 3.21 -0.97 22.51
C THR A 106 3.29 0.46 23.06
N LEU A 107 3.50 0.56 24.37
CA LEU A 107 3.58 1.81 25.14
C LEU A 107 4.84 1.78 26.00
N ARG A 108 5.77 2.70 25.78
CA ARG A 108 7.06 2.77 26.52
C ARG A 108 7.78 1.41 26.65
N GLY A 109 7.73 0.58 25.61
CA GLY A 109 8.35 -0.74 25.57
C GLY A 109 7.53 -1.87 26.20
N GLN A 110 6.34 -1.60 26.73
CA GLN A 110 5.40 -2.62 27.16
C GLN A 110 4.41 -2.94 26.04
N SER A 111 4.33 -4.20 25.63
CA SER A 111 3.45 -4.65 24.55
C SER A 111 2.21 -5.37 25.07
N PHE A 112 1.07 -5.10 24.43
CA PHE A 112 -0.25 -5.66 24.73
C PHE A 112 -0.80 -6.36 23.49
N THR A 113 -1.41 -7.54 23.69
CA THR A 113 -2.16 -8.22 22.62
C THR A 113 -3.50 -7.52 22.43
N VAL A 114 -3.83 -7.13 21.21
CA VAL A 114 -5.09 -6.45 20.94
C VAL A 114 -6.20 -7.45 20.63
N GLN A 115 -7.35 -7.25 21.26
CA GLN A 115 -8.57 -8.00 21.02
C GLN A 115 -9.68 -7.08 20.50
N PRO A 116 -10.33 -7.39 19.36
CA PRO A 116 -11.43 -6.60 18.83
C PRO A 116 -12.68 -6.72 19.71
N GLN A 117 -13.35 -5.60 19.95
CA GLN A 117 -14.57 -5.52 20.75
C GLN A 117 -15.61 -4.63 20.06
N VAL A 118 -16.85 -5.11 20.00
CA VAL A 118 -17.99 -4.33 19.49
C VAL A 118 -18.67 -3.64 20.67
N ILE A 119 -18.96 -2.35 20.54
CA ILE A 119 -19.73 -1.63 21.56
C ILE A 119 -21.21 -2.02 21.44
N GLY A 120 -21.81 -2.45 22.56
CA GLY A 120 -23.22 -2.81 22.63
C GLY A 120 -24.16 -1.64 22.36
N ALA A 121 -25.44 -1.94 22.16
CA ALA A 121 -26.48 -0.94 21.87
C ALA A 121 -26.74 0.06 23.01
N ASP A 122 -26.30 -0.25 24.23
CA ASP A 122 -26.30 0.64 25.39
C ASP A 122 -25.26 1.77 25.28
N GLY A 123 -24.31 1.67 24.34
CA GLY A 123 -23.28 2.68 24.08
C GLY A 123 -22.26 2.81 25.21
N VAL A 124 -22.27 1.90 26.17
CA VAL A 124 -21.33 1.86 27.30
C VAL A 124 -20.28 0.81 26.99
N TRP A 125 -19.04 1.26 26.79
CA TRP A 125 -17.93 0.36 26.53
C TRP A 125 -17.24 -0.02 27.83
N THR A 126 -17.43 -1.27 28.28
CA THR A 126 -16.74 -1.87 29.43
C THR A 126 -16.25 -3.27 29.04
N PRO A 127 -15.19 -3.36 28.23
CA PRO A 127 -14.64 -4.65 27.85
C PRO A 127 -14.07 -5.36 29.09
N ASP A 128 -14.20 -6.69 29.11
CA ASP A 128 -13.48 -7.53 30.06
C ASP A 128 -12.09 -7.82 29.46
N ILE A 129 -11.05 -7.27 30.08
CA ILE A 129 -9.69 -7.29 29.54
C ILE A 129 -8.78 -8.00 30.52
N GLU A 130 -8.11 -9.06 30.06
CA GLU A 130 -7.07 -9.75 30.81
C GLU A 130 -5.80 -8.89 30.94
N GLU A 131 -5.00 -9.12 31.99
CA GLU A 131 -3.70 -8.47 32.12
C GLU A 131 -2.79 -8.78 30.91
N GLY A 132 -2.16 -7.74 30.35
CA GLY A 132 -1.33 -7.87 29.14
C GLY A 132 -2.12 -7.87 27.82
N SER A 133 -3.43 -7.66 27.86
CA SER A 133 -4.27 -7.44 26.67
C SER A 133 -4.79 -6.01 26.61
N ALA A 134 -5.16 -5.59 25.39
CA ALA A 134 -5.86 -4.34 25.11
C ALA A 134 -7.12 -4.66 24.30
N ALA A 135 -8.23 -3.97 24.59
CA ALA A 135 -9.43 -4.04 23.75
C ALA A 135 -9.36 -2.97 22.67
N TRP A 136 -9.68 -3.27 21.43
CA TRP A 136 -9.85 -2.28 20.37
C TRP A 136 -11.31 -2.16 19.97
N VAL A 137 -11.81 -0.94 19.83
CA VAL A 137 -13.17 -0.71 19.33
C VAL A 137 -13.20 -1.03 17.85
N PHE A 138 -13.89 -2.12 17.52
CA PHE A 138 -14.01 -2.61 16.15
C PHE A 138 -14.59 -1.53 15.22
N GLY A 139 -13.89 -1.26 14.12
CA GLY A 139 -14.27 -0.24 13.14
C GLY A 139 -13.59 1.12 13.31
N THR A 140 -12.79 1.33 14.35
CA THR A 140 -12.03 2.58 14.56
C THR A 140 -10.69 2.53 13.82
N ILE A 141 -10.68 3.01 12.57
CA ILE A 141 -9.54 2.90 11.62
C ILE A 141 -8.84 4.22 11.30
N VAL A 142 -9.45 5.38 11.61
CA VAL A 142 -8.82 6.68 11.45
C VAL A 142 -8.16 7.08 12.78
N ASN A 143 -8.92 6.96 13.87
CA ASN A 143 -8.44 7.13 15.23
C ASN A 143 -8.61 5.80 15.96
N TYR A 144 -7.54 5.03 16.16
CA TYR A 144 -7.62 3.72 16.77
C TYR A 144 -7.92 3.83 18.27
N VAL A 145 -9.09 3.35 18.70
CA VAL A 145 -9.53 3.45 20.10
C VAL A 145 -9.23 2.16 20.85
N PHE A 146 -8.33 2.23 21.83
CA PHE A 146 -7.91 1.14 22.69
C PHE A 146 -8.38 1.30 24.13
N GLY A 147 -8.67 0.19 24.77
CA GLY A 147 -9.05 0.07 26.16
C GLY A 147 -7.97 -0.74 26.87
N LEU A 148 -7.48 -0.23 27.99
CA LEU A 148 -6.54 -0.93 28.87
C LEU A 148 -7.14 -1.06 30.27
N PRO A 149 -6.82 -2.13 31.02
CA PRO A 149 -7.36 -2.29 32.36
C PRO A 149 -6.89 -1.16 33.29
N ASP A 150 -7.80 -0.58 34.08
CA ASP A 150 -7.49 0.45 35.08
C ASP A 150 -6.81 -0.17 36.32
N THR A 151 -5.55 -0.55 36.16
CA THR A 151 -4.66 -0.98 37.26
C THR A 151 -3.77 0.19 37.70
N ALA A 152 -3.28 0.15 38.95
CA ALA A 152 -2.40 1.19 39.48
C ALA A 152 -1.12 1.37 38.63
N ASP A 153 -0.58 0.26 38.12
CA ASP A 153 0.61 0.27 37.26
C ASP A 153 0.32 0.90 35.90
N MET A 154 -0.82 0.57 35.27
CA MET A 154 -1.20 1.14 33.98
C MET A 154 -1.50 2.63 34.07
N ARG A 155 -2.20 3.04 35.14
CA ARG A 155 -2.46 4.44 35.43
C ARG A 155 -1.16 5.22 35.59
N THR A 156 -0.22 4.67 36.36
CA THR A 156 1.12 5.26 36.51
C THR A 156 1.85 5.35 35.16
N LEU A 157 1.77 4.32 34.31
CA LEU A 157 2.38 4.32 32.98
C LEU A 157 1.86 5.46 32.10
N LEU A 158 0.53 5.62 32.02
CA LEU A 158 -0.10 6.68 31.22
C LEU A 158 0.14 8.08 31.82
N GLU A 159 0.21 8.19 33.15
CA GLU A 159 0.54 9.43 33.84
C GLU A 159 2.01 9.85 33.66
N GLN A 160 2.88 8.94 33.25
CA GLN A 160 4.28 9.24 32.97
C GLN A 160 4.57 9.49 31.49
N LEU A 161 3.55 9.57 30.63
CA LEU A 161 3.74 9.87 29.20
C LEU A 161 4.01 11.35 28.97
N ASP A 162 5.17 11.71 28.44
CA ASP A 162 5.50 13.09 28.08
C ASP A 162 5.17 13.39 26.61
N VAL A 163 4.96 14.67 26.27
CA VAL A 163 4.68 15.09 24.89
C VAL A 163 5.80 14.65 23.97
N GLY A 164 5.44 13.85 22.96
CA GLY A 164 6.40 13.24 22.04
C GLY A 164 6.70 11.77 22.31
N ASP A 165 6.30 11.21 23.46
CA ASP A 165 6.48 9.77 23.74
C ASP A 165 5.75 8.91 22.69
N GLU A 166 6.40 7.84 22.26
CA GLU A 166 5.92 6.99 21.19
C GLU A 166 4.93 5.93 21.69
N ILE A 167 3.89 5.74 20.89
CA ILE A 167 2.87 4.71 21.01
C ILE A 167 2.91 3.97 19.67
N GLU A 168 3.19 2.67 19.69
CA GLU A 168 3.31 1.87 18.47
C GLU A 168 2.15 0.88 18.39
N MET A 169 1.63 0.66 17.20
CA MET A 169 0.60 -0.32 16.93
C MET A 169 1.00 -1.13 15.71
N VAL A 170 0.94 -2.46 15.81
CA VAL A 170 1.17 -3.36 14.67
C VAL A 170 -0.15 -4.05 14.33
N THR A 171 -0.52 -4.07 13.07
CA THR A 171 -1.72 -4.76 12.60
C THR A 171 -1.47 -6.24 12.33
N GLN A 172 -2.55 -7.00 12.10
CA GLN A 172 -2.47 -8.40 11.73
C GLN A 172 -1.76 -8.62 10.38
N SER A 173 -1.81 -7.64 9.47
CA SER A 173 -1.02 -7.66 8.23
C SER A 173 0.47 -7.35 8.44
N GLY A 174 0.87 -6.91 9.63
CA GLY A 174 2.24 -6.53 9.96
C GLY A 174 2.56 -5.05 9.73
N MET A 175 1.58 -4.21 9.36
CA MET A 175 1.80 -2.76 9.25
C MET A 175 2.00 -2.15 10.63
N THR A 176 3.04 -1.31 10.76
CA THR A 176 3.35 -0.59 12.00
C THR A 176 2.93 0.86 11.89
N TYR A 177 2.19 1.35 12.87
CA TYR A 177 1.75 2.73 13.02
C TYR A 177 2.37 3.31 14.30
N THR A 178 3.08 4.45 14.19
CA THR A 178 3.54 5.19 15.36
C THR A 178 2.66 6.40 15.60
N PHE A 179 2.34 6.63 16.86
CA PHE A 179 1.66 7.83 17.34
C PHE A 179 2.55 8.49 18.38
N SER A 180 2.52 9.81 18.46
CA SER A 180 3.14 10.53 19.57
C SER A 180 2.08 10.97 20.55
N PHE A 181 2.36 10.78 21.83
CA PHE A 181 1.55 11.31 22.91
C PHE A 181 1.35 12.82 22.72
N ASN A 182 0.09 13.24 22.71
CA ASN A 182 -0.31 14.63 22.50
C ASN A 182 -0.92 15.22 23.78
N SER A 183 -1.93 14.55 24.35
CA SER A 183 -2.63 15.03 25.53
C SER A 183 -3.20 13.88 26.37
N ARG A 184 -3.53 14.22 27.62
CA ARG A 184 -4.27 13.36 28.53
C ARG A 184 -5.40 14.15 29.19
N GLU A 185 -6.52 13.49 29.45
CA GLU A 185 -7.68 14.08 30.11
C GLU A 185 -8.48 13.04 30.88
N GLU A 186 -9.25 13.49 31.86
CA GLU A 186 -10.24 12.66 32.55
C GLU A 186 -11.63 12.94 31.98
N VAL A 187 -12.28 11.91 31.44
CA VAL A 187 -13.61 12.05 30.82
C VAL A 187 -14.66 11.18 31.51
N ALA A 188 -15.92 11.60 31.45
CA ALA A 188 -17.01 10.78 31.94
C ALA A 188 -17.15 9.48 31.11
N PRO A 189 -17.53 8.34 31.71
CA PRO A 189 -17.67 7.05 31.01
C PRO A 189 -18.62 7.05 29.80
N ASN A 190 -19.52 8.02 29.71
CA ASN A 190 -20.50 8.20 28.63
C ASN A 190 -20.07 9.22 27.57
N ASN A 191 -18.87 9.80 27.68
CA ASN A 191 -18.35 10.71 26.67
C ASN A 191 -18.11 9.95 25.36
N ARG A 192 -18.73 10.41 24.26
CA ARG A 192 -18.62 9.79 22.94
C ARG A 192 -17.55 10.42 22.06
N ASP A 193 -17.00 11.56 22.46
CA ASP A 193 -16.00 12.29 21.68
C ASP A 193 -14.71 11.46 21.53
N ILE A 194 -14.44 10.56 22.49
CA ILE A 194 -13.33 9.60 22.44
C ILE A 194 -13.38 8.63 21.24
N TYR A 195 -14.53 8.50 20.58
CA TYR A 195 -14.70 7.64 19.40
C TYR A 195 -14.63 8.41 18.07
N THR A 196 -14.34 9.72 18.10
CA THR A 196 -14.27 10.53 16.88
C THR A 196 -13.25 9.97 15.89
N GLN A 197 -13.62 9.91 14.62
CA GLN A 197 -12.79 9.40 13.51
C GLN A 197 -12.39 10.53 12.54
N GLN A 198 -12.42 11.79 12.98
CA GLN A 198 -12.15 12.95 12.12
C GLN A 198 -10.66 13.27 11.95
N VAL A 199 -9.83 12.85 12.91
CA VAL A 199 -8.40 13.17 12.95
C VAL A 199 -7.62 11.87 13.08
N PRO A 200 -6.59 11.62 12.25
CA PRO A 200 -5.74 10.45 12.37
C PRO A 200 -5.01 10.40 13.71
N GLY A 201 -5.12 9.28 14.43
CA GLY A 201 -4.53 9.18 15.76
C GLY A 201 -4.80 7.86 16.48
N THR A 202 -4.55 7.88 17.78
CA THR A 202 -4.95 6.82 18.69
C THR A 202 -5.53 7.42 19.96
N THR A 203 -6.53 6.75 20.53
CA THR A 203 -7.14 7.11 21.81
C THR A 203 -7.05 5.91 22.73
N ILE A 204 -6.40 6.04 23.88
CA ILE A 204 -6.21 4.97 24.85
C ILE A 204 -7.00 5.32 26.11
N VAL A 205 -7.85 4.41 26.54
CA VAL A 205 -8.80 4.64 27.63
C VAL A 205 -8.56 3.60 28.72
N LEU A 206 -8.44 4.05 29.97
CA LEU A 206 -8.51 3.11 31.10
C LEU A 206 -9.96 2.69 31.34
N VAL A 207 -10.19 1.38 31.31
CA VAL A 207 -11.51 0.75 31.42
C VAL A 207 -11.53 -0.25 32.58
N GLY A 208 -12.68 -0.40 33.24
CA GLY A 208 -12.88 -1.35 34.35
C GLY A 208 -13.40 -0.72 35.64
N ASN A 209 -13.18 0.58 35.85
CA ASN A 209 -13.75 1.30 37.00
C ASN A 209 -15.15 1.86 36.64
N ARG A 210 -16.18 1.43 37.39
CA ARG A 210 -17.59 1.66 37.03
C ARG A 210 -18.14 3.03 37.44
N ASN A 211 -17.44 3.80 38.28
CA ASN A 211 -18.02 4.99 38.92
C ASN A 211 -17.15 6.27 38.85
N GLU A 212 -16.02 6.24 38.16
CA GLU A 212 -15.06 7.36 38.10
C GLU A 212 -14.83 7.84 36.66
N ASN A 213 -14.28 9.05 36.52
CA ASN A 213 -13.79 9.53 35.23
C ASN A 213 -12.73 8.54 34.70
N ARG A 214 -12.76 8.31 33.39
CA ARG A 214 -11.78 7.49 32.68
C ARG A 214 -10.60 8.38 32.32
N LEU A 215 -9.39 7.91 32.63
CA LEU A 215 -8.18 8.51 32.08
C LEU A 215 -8.12 8.17 30.59
N VAL A 216 -8.04 9.20 29.77
CA VAL A 216 -7.93 9.11 28.31
C VAL A 216 -6.64 9.75 27.88
N VAL A 217 -5.91 9.03 27.04
CA VAL A 217 -4.68 9.48 26.40
C VAL A 217 -4.93 9.59 24.90
N ASN A 218 -4.62 10.75 24.35
CA ASN A 218 -4.72 10.99 22.91
C ASN A 218 -3.31 11.03 22.32
N GLY A 219 -3.08 10.17 21.33
CA GLY A 219 -1.90 10.18 20.48
C GLY A 219 -2.23 10.75 19.10
N ARG A 220 -1.37 11.62 18.59
CA ARG A 220 -1.44 12.05 17.18
C ARG A 220 -0.68 11.07 16.31
N TYR A 221 -1.21 10.76 15.13
CA TYR A 221 -0.45 9.95 14.19
C TYR A 221 0.86 10.67 13.83
N VAL A 222 1.96 9.97 14.02
CA VAL A 222 3.27 10.39 13.55
C VAL A 222 3.50 9.60 12.30
N VAL A 223 3.83 10.30 11.22
CA VAL A 223 4.41 9.61 10.08
C VAL A 223 5.74 9.09 10.58
N SER A 224 5.74 7.82 10.95
CA SER A 224 6.92 7.07 11.36
C SER A 224 7.96 7.22 10.26
N ASP A 225 9.01 8.02 10.53
CA ASP A 225 10.31 7.88 9.86
C ASP A 225 10.96 6.51 10.19
N THR A 226 10.24 5.63 10.89
CA THR A 226 10.52 4.20 11.11
C THR A 226 10.42 3.36 9.83
N ALA A 227 10.70 3.95 8.66
CA ALA A 227 11.57 3.29 7.68
C ALA A 227 13.00 3.42 8.23
N GLY A 228 13.35 2.59 9.22
CA GLY A 228 14.58 2.75 9.99
C GLY A 228 15.78 3.03 9.09
N ASN A 229 16.32 4.24 9.12
CA ASN A 229 17.56 4.62 8.43
C ASN A 229 17.75 4.00 7.04
N ILE A 230 16.69 3.87 6.24
CA ILE A 230 16.86 3.84 4.80
C ILE A 230 16.66 5.29 4.42
N GLN A 231 17.77 6.01 4.24
CA GLN A 231 17.72 7.22 3.41
C GLN A 231 16.85 6.86 2.22
N ALA A 232 15.67 7.45 2.08
CA ALA A 232 14.91 7.27 0.86
C ALA A 232 15.89 7.58 -0.26
N ASN A 233 16.18 6.59 -1.10
CA ASN A 233 17.14 6.78 -2.18
C ASN A 233 16.52 7.86 -3.07
N THR A 234 16.99 9.08 -2.84
CA THR A 234 16.48 10.28 -3.47
C THR A 234 17.31 10.46 -4.71
N VAL A 235 16.65 10.35 -5.86
CA VAL A 235 17.30 10.46 -7.16
C VAL A 235 16.61 11.53 -7.99
N GLU A 236 17.32 12.04 -8.98
CA GLU A 236 16.76 13.00 -9.93
C GLU A 236 16.04 12.28 -11.08
N LEU A 237 15.22 13.03 -11.81
CA LEU A 237 14.59 12.54 -13.03
C LEU A 237 15.62 11.92 -14.01
N GLY A 238 15.35 10.70 -14.48
CA GLY A 238 16.21 9.97 -15.42
C GLY A 238 17.24 9.05 -14.76
N GLU A 239 17.44 9.13 -13.44
CA GLU A 239 18.35 8.23 -12.73
C GLU A 239 17.64 6.93 -12.30
N PRO A 240 18.29 5.76 -12.48
CA PRO A 240 17.76 4.50 -11.99
C PRO A 240 17.97 4.39 -10.48
N VAL A 241 16.92 3.98 -9.76
CA VAL A 241 16.94 3.76 -8.31
C VAL A 241 16.41 2.38 -7.97
N GLN A 242 16.99 1.75 -6.95
CA GLN A 242 16.60 0.43 -6.50
C GLN A 242 15.60 0.51 -5.33
N LEU A 243 14.51 -0.24 -5.45
CA LEU A 243 13.44 -0.43 -4.48
C LEU A 243 13.28 -1.94 -4.26
N GLY A 244 13.98 -2.48 -3.27
CA GLY A 244 14.05 -3.93 -3.07
C GLY A 244 14.57 -4.66 -4.31
N ASP A 245 13.76 -5.58 -4.85
CA ASP A 245 14.03 -6.34 -6.07
C ASP A 245 13.65 -5.60 -7.36
N LEU A 246 13.14 -4.38 -7.26
CA LEU A 246 12.77 -3.55 -8.41
C LEU A 246 13.83 -2.47 -8.66
N GLN A 247 14.12 -2.23 -9.93
CA GLN A 247 14.80 -1.03 -10.40
C GLN A 247 13.77 -0.13 -11.07
N VAL A 248 13.65 1.10 -10.60
CA VAL A 248 12.70 2.10 -11.09
C VAL A 248 13.49 3.23 -11.74
N THR A 249 13.04 3.72 -12.89
CA THR A 249 13.63 4.88 -13.58
C THR A 249 12.51 5.75 -14.09
N VAL A 250 12.47 7.02 -13.66
CA VAL A 250 11.49 7.97 -14.19
C VAL A 250 12.01 8.54 -15.49
N THR A 251 11.26 8.37 -16.57
CA THR A 251 11.69 8.71 -17.93
C THR A 251 11.13 10.05 -18.41
N GLY A 252 10.04 10.53 -17.80
CA GLY A 252 9.46 11.81 -18.15
C GLY A 252 8.35 12.26 -17.19
N SER A 253 7.98 13.53 -17.31
CA SER A 253 6.79 14.09 -16.64
C SER A 253 6.06 15.07 -17.54
N ALA A 254 4.77 15.25 -17.32
CA ALA A 254 3.94 16.18 -18.07
C ALA A 254 2.89 16.84 -17.16
N TYR A 255 2.65 18.12 -17.36
CA TYR A 255 1.63 18.91 -16.67
C TYR A 255 0.59 19.42 -17.68
N ASP A 256 -0.67 19.03 -17.51
CA ASP A 256 -1.77 19.42 -18.36
C ASP A 256 -2.83 20.20 -17.55
N PRO A 257 -2.79 21.55 -17.53
CA PRO A 257 -3.73 22.36 -16.76
C PRO A 257 -5.12 22.50 -17.40
N SER A 258 -5.32 21.93 -18.57
CA SER A 258 -6.35 22.41 -19.51
C SER A 258 -7.17 21.28 -20.13
N ARG A 259 -7.13 20.10 -19.51
CA ARG A 259 -7.93 18.93 -19.84
C ARG A 259 -9.36 19.14 -19.37
N SER A 260 -10.31 18.91 -20.25
CA SER A 260 -11.76 18.96 -19.93
C SER A 260 -12.19 17.92 -18.91
N GLU A 261 -11.44 16.83 -18.80
CA GLU A 261 -11.67 15.70 -17.91
C GLU A 261 -11.20 16.00 -16.48
N ALA A 262 -10.38 17.05 -16.28
CA ALA A 262 -9.98 17.50 -14.96
C ALA A 262 -11.08 18.39 -14.34
N PRO A 263 -11.44 18.20 -13.07
CA PRO A 263 -12.36 19.10 -12.38
C PRO A 263 -11.86 20.55 -12.38
N ALA A 264 -12.79 21.51 -12.37
CA ALA A 264 -12.43 22.93 -12.33
C ALA A 264 -11.52 23.24 -11.12
N GLY A 265 -10.40 23.93 -11.37
CA GLY A 265 -9.38 24.24 -10.37
C GLY A 265 -8.29 23.17 -10.19
N PHE A 266 -8.39 22.06 -10.92
CA PHE A 266 -7.41 20.99 -10.93
C PHE A 266 -6.83 20.75 -12.32
N ALA A 267 -5.61 20.21 -12.32
CA ALA A 267 -4.81 19.84 -13.47
C ALA A 267 -4.36 18.39 -13.33
N TYR A 268 -4.02 17.76 -14.45
CA TYR A 268 -3.38 16.46 -14.42
C TYR A 268 -1.87 16.59 -14.50
N PHE A 269 -1.18 15.93 -13.60
CA PHE A 269 0.27 15.72 -13.65
C PHE A 269 0.53 14.25 -13.90
N ARG A 270 1.38 13.92 -14.87
CA ARG A 270 1.68 12.54 -15.26
C ARG A 270 3.17 12.29 -15.19
N ILE A 271 3.52 11.08 -14.80
CA ILE A 271 4.89 10.61 -14.64
C ILE A 271 5.02 9.32 -15.45
N ASP A 272 5.88 9.34 -16.45
CA ASP A 272 6.24 8.16 -17.23
C ASP A 272 7.47 7.52 -16.57
N TYR A 273 7.43 6.21 -16.36
CA TYR A 273 8.50 5.50 -15.68
C TYR A 273 8.65 4.07 -16.20
N GLN A 274 9.84 3.52 -16.00
CA GLN A 274 10.18 2.14 -16.29
C GLN A 274 10.44 1.41 -14.97
N VAL A 275 9.85 0.23 -14.82
CA VAL A 275 10.13 -0.69 -13.71
C VAL A 275 10.71 -1.96 -14.27
N GLN A 276 11.80 -2.42 -13.69
CA GLN A 276 12.42 -3.70 -14.00
C GLN A 276 12.54 -4.53 -12.73
N ASN A 277 12.13 -5.79 -12.79
CA ASN A 277 12.43 -6.74 -11.72
C ASN A 277 13.87 -7.24 -11.92
N VAL A 278 14.76 -6.86 -11.02
CA VAL A 278 16.17 -7.29 -10.99
C VAL A 278 16.41 -8.44 -10.01
N GLY A 279 15.37 -8.85 -9.27
CA GLY A 279 15.38 -9.99 -8.37
C GLY A 279 15.21 -11.33 -9.07
N LEU A 280 15.08 -12.39 -8.25
CA LEU A 280 14.98 -13.77 -8.70
C LEU A 280 13.55 -14.33 -8.65
N THR A 281 12.62 -13.62 -8.01
CA THR A 281 11.22 -14.00 -7.82
C THR A 281 10.28 -13.02 -8.50
N ALA A 282 9.07 -13.45 -8.85
CA ALA A 282 8.05 -12.54 -9.35
C ALA A 282 7.64 -11.55 -8.25
N VAL A 283 7.48 -10.28 -8.61
CA VAL A 283 7.03 -9.20 -7.72
C VAL A 283 5.60 -8.83 -8.10
N ASP A 284 4.71 -8.76 -7.11
CA ASP A 284 3.36 -8.22 -7.31
C ASP A 284 3.44 -6.70 -7.33
N THR A 285 3.03 -6.07 -8.43
CA THR A 285 3.07 -4.61 -8.54
C THR A 285 1.93 -3.92 -7.80
N SER A 286 0.94 -4.68 -7.30
CA SER A 286 -0.15 -4.14 -6.47
C SER A 286 0.30 -3.77 -5.06
N ASP A 287 1.43 -4.30 -4.60
CA ASP A 287 2.08 -3.91 -3.34
C ASP A 287 2.81 -2.56 -3.44
N LEU A 288 2.84 -1.95 -4.63
CA LEU A 288 3.47 -0.64 -4.82
C LEU A 288 2.45 0.47 -4.58
N ARG A 289 2.76 1.34 -3.63
CA ARG A 289 2.04 2.57 -3.38
C ARG A 289 2.77 3.74 -4.03
N LEU A 290 2.11 4.39 -4.98
CA LEU A 290 2.63 5.51 -5.76
C LEU A 290 1.97 6.81 -5.30
N MET A 291 2.76 7.76 -4.80
CA MET A 291 2.27 9.05 -4.30
C MET A 291 3.09 10.20 -4.88
N LEU A 292 2.48 11.37 -5.00
CA LEU A 292 3.16 12.60 -5.37
C LEU A 292 3.11 13.55 -4.18
N THR A 293 4.23 14.19 -3.84
CA THR A 293 4.32 15.17 -2.76
C THR A 293 4.83 16.49 -3.29
N ASP A 294 4.28 17.62 -2.85
CA ASP A 294 4.82 18.95 -3.15
C ASP A 294 5.86 19.42 -2.12
N ASP A 295 6.38 20.63 -2.29
CA ASP A 295 7.36 21.27 -1.40
C ASP A 295 6.78 21.68 -0.04
N LEU A 296 5.46 21.78 0.06
CA LEU A 296 4.72 22.05 1.29
C LEU A 296 4.33 20.77 2.04
N GLY A 297 4.66 19.60 1.49
CA GLY A 297 4.34 18.29 2.08
C GLY A 297 2.91 17.81 1.79
N ASN A 298 2.16 18.48 0.92
CA ASN A 298 0.85 17.98 0.49
C ASN A 298 1.02 16.75 -0.39
N GLN A 299 0.22 15.74 -0.14
CA GLN A 299 0.27 14.47 -0.86
C GLN A 299 -0.92 14.33 -1.80
N TYR A 300 -0.64 13.84 -3.00
CA TYR A 300 -1.61 13.54 -4.04
C TYR A 300 -1.60 12.04 -4.33
N ALA A 301 -2.79 11.44 -4.24
CA ALA A 301 -2.99 10.04 -4.56
C ALA A 301 -3.02 9.81 -6.08
N LEU A 302 -2.66 8.60 -6.48
CA LEU A 302 -2.77 8.15 -7.87
C LEU A 302 -4.22 8.31 -8.37
N SER A 303 -4.40 8.98 -9.49
CA SER A 303 -5.70 9.17 -10.14
C SER A 303 -5.81 8.22 -11.33
N PRO A 304 -6.73 7.24 -11.30
CA PRO A 304 -6.89 6.32 -12.41
C PRO A 304 -7.21 7.02 -13.73
N VAL A 305 -8.04 8.07 -13.68
CA VAL A 305 -8.39 8.84 -14.87
C VAL A 305 -7.16 9.53 -15.45
N ALA A 306 -6.31 10.14 -14.61
CA ALA A 306 -5.11 10.81 -15.06
C ALA A 306 -4.07 9.84 -15.64
N SER A 307 -3.88 8.65 -15.04
CA SER A 307 -2.89 7.69 -15.55
C SER A 307 -3.33 7.01 -16.85
N GLN A 308 -4.64 6.82 -17.07
CA GLN A 308 -5.16 6.30 -18.35
C GLN A 308 -4.90 7.23 -19.53
N LEU A 309 -4.77 8.53 -19.27
CA LEU A 309 -4.44 9.56 -20.26
C LEU A 309 -2.93 9.68 -20.53
N GLY A 310 -2.12 8.80 -19.90
CA GLY A 310 -0.68 8.71 -20.07
C GLY A 310 -0.23 8.11 -21.38
N ASN A 311 1.08 8.17 -21.63
CA ASN A 311 1.70 7.57 -22.82
C ASN A 311 1.77 6.04 -22.74
N PHE A 312 1.80 5.51 -21.51
CA PHE A 312 1.90 4.08 -21.21
C PHE A 312 0.74 3.60 -20.33
N PRO A 313 0.40 2.30 -20.37
CA PRO A 313 -0.59 1.71 -19.46
C PRO A 313 -0.22 1.91 -17.98
N MET A 314 -1.19 1.72 -17.10
CA MET A 314 -0.92 1.63 -15.67
C MET A 314 -0.12 0.36 -15.36
N LEU A 315 0.77 0.48 -14.38
CA LEU A 315 1.43 -0.68 -13.81
C LEU A 315 0.38 -1.58 -13.13
N SER A 316 0.37 -2.86 -13.48
CA SER A 316 -0.55 -3.83 -12.90
C SER A 316 -0.03 -5.26 -13.06
N GLY A 317 -0.48 -6.15 -12.16
CA GLY A 317 -0.17 -7.57 -12.18
C GLY A 317 1.24 -7.90 -11.67
N PHE A 318 1.77 -9.04 -12.11
CA PHE A 318 3.07 -9.54 -11.67
C PHE A 318 4.18 -9.17 -12.64
N LEU A 319 5.33 -8.78 -12.11
CA LEU A 319 6.56 -8.57 -12.84
C LEU A 319 7.49 -9.76 -12.60
N ASN A 320 7.71 -10.60 -13.61
CA ASN A 320 8.60 -11.77 -13.48
C ASN A 320 10.08 -11.35 -13.37
N ALA A 321 10.93 -12.22 -12.84
CA ALA A 321 12.37 -11.97 -12.74
C ALA A 321 12.98 -11.56 -14.09
N GLY A 322 13.71 -10.45 -14.13
CA GLY A 322 14.31 -9.87 -15.32
C GLY A 322 13.36 -9.09 -16.23
N GLN A 323 12.04 -9.11 -15.99
CA GLN A 323 11.05 -8.42 -16.81
C GLN A 323 11.10 -6.92 -16.58
N SER A 324 11.00 -6.14 -17.66
CA SER A 324 10.86 -4.68 -17.62
C SER A 324 9.57 -4.23 -18.28
N VAL A 325 8.89 -3.28 -17.65
CA VAL A 325 7.63 -2.68 -18.11
C VAL A 325 7.71 -1.16 -18.00
N GLN A 326 7.16 -0.45 -18.99
CA GLN A 326 6.92 0.99 -18.93
C GLN A 326 5.48 1.26 -18.50
N ALA A 327 5.29 2.25 -17.64
CA ALA A 327 3.99 2.60 -17.09
C ALA A 327 3.86 4.12 -16.88
N THR A 328 2.61 4.57 -16.77
CA THR A 328 2.29 5.96 -16.39
C THR A 328 1.60 6.02 -15.05
N ALA A 329 2.01 6.96 -14.20
CA ALA A 329 1.33 7.34 -12.97
C ALA A 329 0.80 8.77 -13.11
N GLY A 330 -0.53 8.93 -13.04
CA GLY A 330 -1.21 10.21 -13.13
C GLY A 330 -1.75 10.68 -11.79
N TYR A 331 -1.74 11.98 -11.60
CA TYR A 331 -2.13 12.68 -10.37
C TYR A 331 -3.03 13.86 -10.71
N GLN A 332 -3.96 14.16 -9.82
CA GLN A 332 -4.75 15.38 -9.87
C GLN A 332 -4.18 16.38 -8.88
N ILE A 333 -3.67 17.50 -9.38
CA ILE A 333 -3.05 18.56 -8.58
C ILE A 333 -3.77 19.89 -8.80
N PRO A 334 -3.72 20.86 -7.87
CA PRO A 334 -4.29 22.18 -8.08
C PRO A 334 -3.63 22.91 -9.26
N THR A 335 -4.40 23.63 -10.09
CA THR A 335 -3.85 24.39 -11.24
C THR A 335 -2.93 25.56 -10.84
N GLY A 336 -2.99 26.00 -9.58
CA GLY A 336 -2.17 27.07 -9.02
C GLY A 336 -1.06 26.57 -8.07
N LEU A 337 -0.62 25.31 -8.21
CA LEU A 337 0.42 24.75 -7.36
C LEU A 337 1.71 25.59 -7.46
N ASN A 338 2.13 26.19 -6.34
CA ASN A 338 3.33 27.02 -6.28
C ASN A 338 4.52 26.20 -5.78
N SER A 339 4.96 25.24 -6.58
CA SER A 339 6.15 24.43 -6.28
C SER A 339 7.22 24.59 -7.38
N GLN A 340 8.49 24.37 -7.04
CA GLN A 340 9.58 24.24 -8.02
C GLN A 340 9.87 22.78 -8.37
N THR A 341 9.56 21.87 -7.45
CA THR A 341 9.83 20.43 -7.58
C THR A 341 8.73 19.64 -6.90
N VAL A 342 8.28 18.57 -7.54
CA VAL A 342 7.43 17.57 -6.90
C VAL A 342 8.24 16.31 -6.66
N GLN A 343 7.96 15.63 -5.56
CA GLN A 343 8.62 14.38 -5.20
C GLN A 343 7.68 13.22 -5.48
N TRP A 344 8.08 12.34 -6.37
CA TRP A 344 7.38 11.09 -6.59
C TRP A 344 7.89 10.03 -5.62
N VAL A 345 6.98 9.53 -4.79
CA VAL A 345 7.28 8.59 -3.72
C VAL A 345 6.71 7.23 -4.11
N VAL A 346 7.58 6.23 -4.14
CA VAL A 346 7.18 4.83 -4.33
C VAL A 346 7.54 4.06 -3.08
N VAL A 347 6.52 3.46 -2.48
CA VAL A 347 6.66 2.57 -1.32
C VAL A 347 6.27 1.17 -1.74
N ASP A 348 7.13 0.21 -1.46
CA ASP A 348 6.76 -1.20 -1.50
C ASP A 348 6.19 -1.57 -0.13
N THR A 349 4.88 -1.84 -0.09
CA THR A 349 4.19 -2.16 1.17
C THR A 349 4.53 -3.54 1.71
N GLY A 350 5.04 -4.45 0.87
CA GLY A 350 5.46 -5.78 1.29
C GLY A 350 6.80 -5.77 2.02
N SER A 351 7.76 -4.95 1.55
CA SER A 351 9.09 -4.85 2.14
C SER A 351 9.30 -3.63 3.06
N GLY A 352 8.43 -2.62 2.96
CA GLY A 352 8.61 -1.32 3.61
C GLY A 352 9.68 -0.45 2.95
N ALA A 353 10.27 -0.89 1.83
CA ALA A 353 11.27 -0.10 1.11
C ALA A 353 10.61 1.14 0.47
N GLN A 354 11.37 2.23 0.37
CA GLN A 354 10.91 3.47 -0.21
C GLN A 354 11.99 4.12 -1.08
N ILE A 355 11.56 4.68 -2.20
CA ILE A 355 12.36 5.56 -3.05
C ILE A 355 11.66 6.90 -3.22
N GLN A 356 12.44 7.94 -3.49
CA GLN A 356 11.95 9.27 -3.80
C GLN A 356 12.61 9.74 -5.08
N VAL A 357 11.82 10.27 -6.01
CA VAL A 357 12.33 10.86 -7.24
C VAL A 357 11.95 12.32 -7.27
N VAL A 358 12.96 13.19 -7.28
CA VAL A 358 12.76 14.63 -7.40
C VAL A 358 12.51 14.94 -8.88
N ILE A 359 11.34 15.54 -9.14
CA ILE A 359 10.90 15.89 -10.49
C ILE A 359 10.75 17.40 -10.56
N PRO A 360 11.49 18.08 -11.46
CA PRO A 360 11.28 19.50 -11.72
C PRO A 360 9.82 19.77 -12.10
N TYR A 361 9.16 20.68 -11.39
CA TYR A 361 7.77 21.02 -11.66
C TYR A 361 7.69 22.33 -12.44
N ALA A 362 7.46 22.22 -13.75
CA ALA A 362 7.29 23.37 -14.64
C ALA A 362 5.85 23.93 -14.66
N GLY A 363 4.92 23.33 -13.91
CA GLY A 363 3.51 23.76 -13.90
C GLY A 363 3.21 24.91 -12.93
N GLY A 364 4.16 25.26 -12.06
CA GLY A 364 3.96 26.28 -11.05
C GLY A 364 4.16 27.70 -11.55
N SER A 365 3.51 28.65 -10.89
CA SER A 365 3.66 30.08 -11.13
C SER A 365 5.14 30.56 -11.06
N ASN A 366 6.06 29.75 -10.53
CA ASN A 366 7.48 30.07 -10.36
C ASN A 366 8.33 29.95 -11.64
N ALA A 367 7.96 29.08 -12.59
CA ALA A 367 8.59 29.11 -13.91
C ALA A 367 8.25 30.41 -14.66
N LEU A 368 7.09 31.01 -14.36
CA LEU A 368 6.64 32.32 -14.82
C LEU A 368 7.15 33.49 -13.98
N ALA A 369 7.36 33.32 -12.66
CA ALA A 369 7.82 34.39 -11.78
C ALA A 369 9.24 34.87 -12.12
N ASN A 370 10.06 33.97 -12.67
CA ASN A 370 11.42 34.24 -13.09
C ASN A 370 11.60 34.19 -14.62
N THR A 371 10.52 34.25 -15.40
CA THR A 371 10.62 34.43 -16.85
C THR A 371 9.80 35.64 -17.30
N SER A 372 10.41 36.48 -18.13
CA SER A 372 9.72 37.58 -18.79
C SER A 372 9.48 37.20 -20.23
N ILE A 373 8.21 36.95 -20.58
CA ILE A 373 7.79 36.61 -21.93
C ILE A 373 7.09 37.80 -22.57
N SER A 374 7.49 38.15 -23.79
CA SER A 374 6.83 39.17 -24.59
C SER A 374 6.59 38.67 -26.01
N LEU A 375 5.37 38.86 -26.49
CA LEU A 375 5.05 38.67 -27.89
C LEU A 375 5.41 39.94 -28.68
N VAL A 376 6.11 39.77 -29.79
CA VAL A 376 6.60 40.85 -30.63
C VAL A 376 5.65 41.08 -31.80
N ASP A 377 5.24 40.00 -32.48
CA ASP A 377 4.41 40.10 -33.67
C ASP A 377 3.54 38.85 -33.88
N ALA A 378 2.45 39.02 -34.64
CA ALA A 378 1.53 37.96 -35.03
C ALA A 378 1.02 38.22 -36.45
N VAL A 379 1.46 37.41 -37.41
CA VAL A 379 1.22 37.64 -38.85
C VAL A 379 0.59 36.41 -39.48
N ILE A 380 -0.41 36.63 -40.34
CA ILE A 380 -0.97 35.57 -41.18
C ILE A 380 -0.05 35.38 -42.39
N SER A 381 0.33 34.14 -42.69
CA SER A 381 1.15 33.83 -43.85
C SER A 381 0.48 34.23 -45.16
N ALA A 382 1.28 34.47 -46.22
CA ALA A 382 0.77 34.94 -47.51
C ALA A 382 -0.23 33.98 -48.19
N ASP A 383 -0.10 32.68 -47.89
CA ASP A 383 -1.01 31.62 -48.33
C ASP A 383 -2.31 31.53 -47.50
N GLN A 384 -2.46 32.38 -46.48
CA GLN A 384 -3.62 32.50 -45.60
C GLN A 384 -3.98 31.25 -44.79
N ILE A 385 -3.12 30.24 -44.74
CA ILE A 385 -3.39 28.97 -44.05
C ILE A 385 -2.67 28.85 -42.71
N SER A 386 -1.66 29.69 -42.44
CA SER A 386 -0.87 29.63 -41.22
C SER A 386 -0.87 30.96 -40.47
N LEU A 387 -0.71 30.87 -39.16
CA LEU A 387 -0.45 32.00 -38.26
C LEU A 387 0.99 31.88 -37.76
N ILE A 388 1.79 32.91 -37.97
CA ILE A 388 3.17 32.99 -37.50
C ILE A 388 3.21 33.95 -36.32
N LEU A 389 3.67 33.47 -35.17
CA LEU A 389 3.84 34.26 -33.97
C LEU A 389 5.35 34.42 -33.69
N GLN A 390 5.76 35.65 -33.39
CA GLN A 390 7.11 35.98 -32.98
C GLN A 390 7.10 36.46 -31.53
N GLY A 391 7.99 35.92 -30.71
CA GLY A 391 8.13 36.35 -29.33
C GLY A 391 9.54 36.15 -28.81
N GLN A 392 9.72 36.49 -27.54
CA GLN A 392 10.95 36.27 -26.81
C GLN A 392 10.68 35.86 -25.37
N ILE A 393 11.54 35.00 -24.84
CA ILE A 393 11.52 34.51 -23.46
C ILE A 393 12.84 34.94 -22.82
N THR A 394 12.77 35.70 -21.75
CA THR A 394 13.95 36.07 -20.94
C THR A 394 13.91 35.31 -19.63
N ASN A 395 14.97 34.58 -19.33
CA ASN A 395 15.14 33.91 -18.05
C ASN A 395 15.78 34.85 -17.03
N LEU A 396 15.00 35.29 -16.04
CA LEU A 396 15.41 36.14 -14.93
C LEU A 396 15.86 35.32 -13.70
N GLY A 397 15.75 34.00 -13.75
CA GLY A 397 16.11 33.09 -12.67
C GLY A 397 17.57 32.61 -12.71
N GLU A 398 17.91 31.76 -11.75
CA GLU A 398 19.26 31.20 -11.56
C GLU A 398 19.45 29.82 -12.24
N GLN A 399 18.38 29.21 -12.76
CA GLN A 399 18.39 27.89 -13.41
C GLN A 399 17.91 27.97 -14.86
N PRO A 400 18.41 27.12 -15.78
CA PRO A 400 17.98 27.13 -17.18
C PRO A 400 16.51 26.74 -17.32
N VAL A 401 15.79 27.48 -18.16
CA VAL A 401 14.38 27.20 -18.48
C VAL A 401 14.32 26.36 -19.74
N VAL A 402 13.65 25.22 -19.68
CA VAL A 402 13.43 24.34 -20.83
C VAL A 402 11.98 24.48 -21.29
N VAL A 403 11.78 24.77 -22.57
CA VAL A 403 10.46 24.86 -23.21
C VAL A 403 10.32 23.74 -24.22
N THR A 404 9.22 23.02 -24.13
CA THR A 404 8.85 21.88 -24.97
C THR A 404 7.59 22.19 -25.76
N GLU A 405 7.21 21.30 -26.67
CA GLU A 405 6.00 21.48 -27.47
C GLU A 405 4.74 21.58 -26.60
N SER A 406 4.66 20.82 -25.50
CA SER A 406 3.52 20.85 -24.57
C SER A 406 3.36 22.17 -23.83
N ASP A 407 4.43 22.96 -23.73
CA ASP A 407 4.39 24.27 -23.07
C ASP A 407 3.77 25.35 -23.95
N LEU A 408 3.49 25.04 -25.22
CA LEU A 408 2.86 25.95 -26.16
C LEU A 408 1.48 25.44 -26.55
N SER A 409 0.51 26.36 -26.57
CA SER A 409 -0.79 26.07 -27.14
C SER A 409 -1.40 27.29 -27.80
N LEU A 410 -2.18 27.06 -28.85
CA LEU A 410 -3.02 28.05 -29.48
C LEU A 410 -4.46 27.56 -29.39
N ARG A 411 -5.33 28.36 -28.76
CA ARG A 411 -6.73 28.00 -28.55
C ARG A 411 -7.67 29.13 -28.89
N THR A 412 -8.86 28.82 -29.36
CA THR A 412 -9.96 29.79 -29.42
C THR A 412 -10.63 29.95 -28.05
N THR A 413 -11.38 31.03 -27.87
CA THR A 413 -12.15 31.29 -26.64
C THR A 413 -13.20 30.22 -26.32
N ASP A 414 -13.58 29.41 -27.29
CA ASP A 414 -14.47 28.24 -27.11
C ASP A 414 -13.72 26.95 -26.70
N GLY A 415 -12.40 27.01 -26.57
CA GLY A 415 -11.56 25.89 -26.12
C GLY A 415 -10.95 25.03 -27.24
N SER A 416 -11.27 25.28 -28.52
CA SER A 416 -10.69 24.50 -29.62
C SER A 416 -9.18 24.75 -29.76
N GLN A 417 -8.39 23.68 -29.82
CA GLN A 417 -6.92 23.75 -29.92
C GLN A 417 -6.44 23.61 -31.37
N PHE A 418 -5.41 24.37 -31.74
CA PHE A 418 -4.84 24.40 -33.08
C PHE A 418 -3.48 23.73 -33.13
N LEU A 419 -3.19 23.08 -34.27
CA LEU A 419 -1.97 22.33 -34.49
C LEU A 419 -0.78 23.27 -34.68
N LEU A 420 0.31 23.01 -33.95
CA LEU A 420 1.62 23.59 -34.21
C LEU A 420 2.21 22.93 -35.46
N LEU A 421 2.54 23.72 -36.47
CA LEU A 421 3.09 23.26 -37.74
C LEU A 421 4.63 23.31 -37.75
N ALA A 422 5.21 24.34 -37.13
CA ALA A 422 6.65 24.51 -37.08
C ALA A 422 7.08 25.44 -35.94
N THR A 423 8.33 25.31 -35.53
CA THR A 423 8.98 26.17 -34.56
C THR A 423 10.42 26.48 -34.98
N ASN A 424 10.90 27.68 -34.67
CA ASN A 424 12.29 28.08 -34.80
C ASN A 424 12.71 28.90 -33.57
N PRO A 425 13.65 28.42 -32.72
CA PRO A 425 14.40 27.17 -32.85
C PRO A 425 13.54 25.90 -32.74
N ALA A 426 14.10 24.74 -33.11
CA ALA A 426 13.43 23.46 -32.87
C ALA A 426 13.40 23.16 -31.36
N PHE A 427 12.34 22.48 -30.90
CA PHE A 427 12.28 22.01 -29.52
C PHE A 427 13.33 20.91 -29.23
N PRO A 428 13.73 20.75 -27.96
CA PRO A 428 13.43 21.62 -26.82
C PRO A 428 14.21 22.95 -26.88
N TRP A 429 13.60 24.03 -26.41
CA TRP A 429 14.28 25.31 -26.24
C TRP A 429 14.90 25.38 -24.86
N THR A 430 16.18 25.71 -24.77
CA THR A 430 16.83 25.94 -23.48
C THR A 430 17.23 27.41 -23.38
N VAL A 431 16.73 28.10 -22.36
CA VAL A 431 17.05 29.51 -22.05
C VAL A 431 17.89 29.53 -20.77
N PRO A 432 19.23 29.69 -20.87
CA PRO A 432 20.09 29.75 -19.70
C PRO A 432 19.76 30.95 -18.78
N PRO A 433 20.22 30.92 -17.51
CA PRO A 433 20.06 32.04 -16.57
C PRO A 433 20.54 33.38 -17.15
N GLY A 434 19.71 34.42 -17.03
CA GLY A 434 20.03 35.78 -17.52
C GLY A 434 20.03 35.95 -19.04
N GLN A 435 19.62 34.93 -19.81
CA GLN A 435 19.60 34.99 -21.28
C GLN A 435 18.19 35.22 -21.82
N THR A 436 18.13 35.74 -23.04
CA THR A 436 16.91 35.90 -23.83
C THR A 436 16.96 35.02 -25.07
N LEU A 437 15.91 34.25 -25.29
CA LEU A 437 15.69 33.48 -26.51
C LEU A 437 14.58 34.12 -27.34
N GLN A 438 14.83 34.36 -28.62
CA GLN A 438 13.79 34.70 -29.60
C GLN A 438 13.22 33.44 -30.23
N PHE A 439 11.91 33.39 -30.41
CA PHE A 439 11.22 32.27 -31.02
C PHE A 439 10.24 32.71 -32.10
N TYR A 440 10.04 31.81 -33.06
CA TYR A 440 9.01 31.87 -34.08
C TYR A 440 8.22 30.56 -34.03
N VAL A 441 6.90 30.66 -33.96
CA VAL A 441 6.02 29.49 -33.98
C VAL A 441 4.95 29.67 -35.04
N THR A 442 4.74 28.61 -35.81
CA THR A 442 3.77 28.59 -36.91
C THR A 442 2.67 27.62 -36.53
N TYR A 443 1.45 28.12 -36.42
CA TYR A 443 0.25 27.33 -36.19
C TYR A 443 -0.61 27.26 -37.45
N GLN A 444 -1.46 26.24 -37.52
CA GLN A 444 -2.61 26.28 -38.42
C GLN A 444 -3.48 27.50 -38.07
N ARG A 445 -3.87 28.27 -39.09
CA ARG A 445 -4.68 29.47 -38.90
C ARG A 445 -6.03 29.12 -38.23
N PRO A 446 -6.39 29.76 -37.10
CA PRO A 446 -7.72 29.63 -36.52
C PRO A 446 -8.80 30.22 -37.42
N PRO A 447 -10.01 29.64 -37.47
CA PRO A 447 -11.15 30.21 -38.20
C PRO A 447 -11.77 31.42 -37.48
N ALA A 448 -11.31 31.74 -36.27
CA ALA A 448 -11.79 32.84 -35.46
C ALA A 448 -10.83 34.03 -35.46
N ASP A 449 -11.38 35.24 -35.28
CA ASP A 449 -10.59 36.49 -35.22
C ASP A 449 -9.96 36.74 -33.83
N THR A 450 -10.32 35.96 -32.81
CA THR A 450 -9.73 36.03 -31.46
C THR A 450 -9.31 34.67 -30.96
N PHE A 451 -8.10 34.59 -30.39
CA PHE A 451 -7.53 33.36 -29.85
C PHE A 451 -6.55 33.69 -28.72
N ILE A 452 -6.25 32.69 -27.91
CA ILE A 452 -5.33 32.73 -26.79
C ILE A 452 -4.13 31.87 -27.16
N PHE A 453 -2.98 32.51 -27.27
CA PHE A 453 -1.69 31.83 -27.35
C PHE A 453 -1.13 31.71 -25.94
N THR A 454 -0.75 30.51 -25.52
CA THR A 454 -0.14 30.26 -24.22
C THR A 454 1.26 29.70 -24.43
N VAL A 455 2.24 30.25 -23.71
CA VAL A 455 3.60 29.74 -23.65
C VAL A 455 4.05 29.68 -22.19
N LEU A 456 4.55 28.53 -21.73
CA LEU A 456 4.93 28.30 -20.32
C LEU A 456 3.83 28.69 -19.32
N ASN A 457 2.56 28.50 -19.68
CA ASN A 457 1.37 28.92 -18.93
C ASN A 457 1.08 30.45 -18.90
N GLN A 458 1.81 31.29 -19.63
CA GLN A 458 1.47 32.70 -19.81
C GLN A 458 0.54 32.88 -21.02
N PRO A 459 -0.72 33.33 -20.81
CA PRO A 459 -1.66 33.56 -21.90
C PRO A 459 -1.48 34.94 -22.53
N PHE A 460 -1.60 34.98 -23.85
CA PHE A 460 -1.65 36.18 -24.68
C PHE A 460 -2.94 36.13 -25.49
N GLN A 461 -3.86 37.05 -25.21
CA GLN A 461 -5.03 37.23 -26.05
C GLN A 461 -4.63 37.99 -27.32
N LEU A 462 -4.91 37.39 -28.46
CA LEU A 462 -4.62 37.96 -29.77
C LEU A 462 -5.93 38.16 -30.51
N THR A 463 -6.08 39.37 -31.05
CA THR A 463 -7.21 39.74 -31.88
C THR A 463 -6.66 40.20 -33.22
N LEU A 464 -6.98 39.45 -34.28
CA LEU A 464 -6.60 39.81 -35.64
C LEU A 464 -7.39 41.04 -36.07
N VAL A 465 -6.68 42.12 -36.35
CA VAL A 465 -7.26 43.30 -37.02
C VAL A 465 -7.09 43.07 -38.52
N ARG A 466 -8.21 43.02 -39.24
CA ARG A 466 -8.22 42.79 -40.71
C ARG A 466 -7.76 44.00 -41.49
#